data_AF-A0A7I9VYL8-F1
#
_entry.id   AF-A0A7I9VYL8-F1
#
_cell.length_a   1.000
_cell.length_b   1.000
_cell.length_c   1.000
_cell.angle_alpha   90.00
_cell.angle_beta   90.00
_cell.angle_gamma   90.00
#
_symmetry.space_group_name_H-M   'P 1'
#
loop_
_entity.id
_entity.type
_entity.pdbx_description
1 polymer ?
#
loop_
_entity_poly.entity_id
_entity_poly.type
_entity_poly.pdbx_seq_one_letter_code
_entity_poly.pdbx_strand_id
1 'polypeptide(L)'
;MAAVDDNPEPVEWFILNAEANVEVDLTALDALDELRDDMARRGITFAMARVKQDLRDALAAAGLLDKIGEDRIFMTVPTAVEAFHRR
;
A
#
# COMPACT_ATOMS: atom_id res chain seq x y z
N MET A 1 -2.24 -5.50 -14.11
CA MET A 1 -0.88 -5.17 -13.64
C MET A 1 0.01 -4.53 -14.72
N ALA A 2 -0.56 -3.86 -15.74
CA ALA A 2 0.24 -3.30 -16.83
C ALA A 2 1.32 -2.28 -16.38
N ALA A 3 1.04 -1.51 -15.31
CA ALA A 3 1.97 -0.50 -14.81
C ALA A 3 3.25 -1.06 -14.14
N VAL A 4 3.24 -2.31 -13.67
CA VAL A 4 4.42 -2.94 -13.05
C VAL A 4 5.26 -3.68 -14.09
N ASP A 5 4.62 -4.22 -15.12
CA ASP A 5 5.28 -5.07 -16.11
C ASP A 5 5.97 -4.29 -17.24
N ASP A 6 5.62 -3.01 -17.44
CA ASP A 6 6.23 -2.12 -18.45
C ASP A 6 7.47 -1.35 -17.93
N ASN A 7 7.87 -1.52 -16.67
CA ASN A 7 8.97 -0.74 -16.10
C ASN A 7 10.34 -1.43 -16.33
N PRO A 8 11.31 -0.81 -17.02
CA PRO A 8 12.61 -1.41 -17.32
C PRO A 8 13.52 -1.59 -16.08
N GLU A 9 13.17 -1.01 -14.93
CA GLU A 9 13.90 -1.15 -13.67
C GLU A 9 13.07 -1.93 -12.65
N PRO A 10 13.70 -2.76 -11.79
CA PRO A 10 13.00 -3.53 -10.77
C PRO A 10 12.27 -2.58 -9.81
N VAL A 11 10.94 -2.67 -9.78
CA VAL A 11 10.10 -1.89 -8.88
C VAL A 11 10.35 -2.37 -7.46
N GLU A 12 10.99 -1.53 -6.63
CA GLU A 12 11.29 -1.90 -5.25
C GLU A 12 10.15 -1.60 -4.29
N TRP A 13 9.41 -0.51 -4.53
CA TRP A 13 8.31 -0.04 -3.69
C TRP A 13 7.07 0.27 -4.53
N PHE A 14 5.91 -0.20 -4.08
CA PHE A 14 4.60 0.11 -4.63
C PHE A 14 3.82 0.95 -3.61
N ILE A 15 3.58 2.23 -3.93
CA ILE A 15 2.83 3.15 -3.08
C ILE A 15 1.42 3.32 -3.63
N LEU A 16 0.42 2.84 -2.89
CA LEU A 16 -0.98 3.04 -3.21
C LEU A 16 -1.48 4.38 -2.65
N ASN A 17 -1.85 5.32 -3.53
CA ASN A 17 -2.48 6.57 -3.12
C ASN A 17 -3.99 6.36 -2.87
N ALA A 18 -4.43 6.50 -1.63
CA ALA A 18 -5.82 6.35 -1.21
C ALA A 18 -6.66 7.66 -1.29
N GLU A 19 -6.21 8.68 -2.04
CA GLU A 19 -6.88 9.99 -2.18
C GLU A 19 -8.24 9.92 -2.89
N ALA A 20 -8.43 8.97 -3.81
CA ALA A 20 -9.75 8.73 -4.40
C ALA A 20 -10.68 8.20 -3.30
N ASN A 21 -11.96 8.59 -3.29
CA ASN A 21 -12.99 8.08 -2.36
C ASN A 21 -13.15 6.55 -2.47
N VAL A 22 -12.21 5.80 -1.93
CA VAL A 22 -12.31 4.35 -1.81
C VAL A 22 -13.05 4.13 -0.50
N GLU A 23 -14.38 4.04 -0.58
CA GLU A 23 -15.12 3.19 0.37
C GLU A 23 -14.54 1.79 0.17
N VAL A 24 -13.54 1.46 0.99
CA VAL A 24 -13.01 0.11 1.06
C VAL A 24 -14.05 -0.68 1.83
N ASP A 25 -15.09 -1.15 1.13
CA ASP A 25 -15.98 -2.19 1.65
C ASP A 25 -15.11 -3.38 2.09
N LEU A 26 -15.57 -4.19 3.05
CA LEU A 26 -14.84 -5.38 3.52
C LEU A 26 -14.28 -6.24 2.37
N THR A 27 -15.02 -6.33 1.25
CA THR A 27 -14.64 -7.05 0.04
C THR A 27 -13.37 -6.50 -0.63
N ALA A 28 -13.10 -5.20 -0.53
CA ALA A 28 -11.92 -4.56 -1.10
C ALA A 28 -10.67 -4.78 -0.24
N LEU A 29 -10.80 -5.14 1.03
CA LEU A 29 -9.67 -5.48 1.90
C LEU A 29 -9.02 -6.81 1.49
N ASP A 30 -9.81 -7.81 1.10
CA ASP A 30 -9.29 -9.10 0.62
C ASP A 30 -8.47 -8.92 -0.66
N ALA A 31 -9.00 -8.13 -1.62
CA ALA A 31 -8.27 -7.78 -2.83
C ALA A 31 -6.98 -6.99 -2.54
N LEU A 32 -6.98 -6.15 -1.50
CA LEU A 32 -5.79 -5.42 -1.07
C LEU A 32 -4.75 -6.37 -0.47
N ASP A 33 -5.17 -7.37 0.29
CA ASP A 33 -4.28 -8.39 0.87
C ASP A 33 -3.66 -9.25 -0.22
N GLU A 34 -4.46 -9.69 -1.20
CA GLU A 34 -3.97 -10.44 -2.37
C GLU A 34 -2.96 -9.62 -3.17
N LEU A 35 -3.24 -8.33 -3.40
CA LEU A 35 -2.31 -7.42 -4.07
C LEU A 35 -1.01 -7.26 -3.28
N ARG A 36 -1.10 -7.04 -1.96
CA ARG A 36 0.06 -6.94 -1.07
C ARG A 36 0.89 -8.22 -1.13
N ASP A 37 0.26 -9.39 -1.06
CA ASP A 37 0.94 -10.68 -1.12
C ASP A 37 1.60 -10.92 -2.48
N ASP A 38 0.98 -10.50 -3.58
CA ASP A 38 1.60 -10.60 -4.89
C ASP A 38 2.86 -9.74 -5.01
N MET A 39 2.79 -8.51 -4.50
CA MET A 39 3.95 -7.61 -4.45
C MET A 39 5.05 -8.19 -3.53
N ALA A 40 4.68 -8.72 -2.37
CA ALA A 40 5.62 -9.34 -1.43
C ALA A 40 6.31 -10.57 -2.04
N ARG A 41 5.59 -11.42 -2.77
CA ARG A 41 6.17 -12.57 -3.51
C ARG A 41 7.19 -12.14 -4.56
N ARG A 42 7.03 -10.94 -5.13
CA ARG A 42 7.96 -10.33 -6.09
C ARG A 42 9.12 -9.57 -5.44
N GLY A 43 9.17 -9.52 -4.10
CA GLY A 43 10.18 -8.75 -3.35
C GLY A 43 9.90 -7.24 -3.33
N ILE A 44 8.69 -6.82 -3.69
CA ILE A 44 8.27 -5.42 -3.77
C ILE A 44 7.64 -5.02 -2.43
N THR A 45 8.07 -3.90 -1.88
CA THR A 45 7.52 -3.35 -0.65
C THR A 45 6.21 -2.62 -0.94
N PHE A 46 5.12 -3.08 -0.32
CA PHE A 46 3.84 -2.41 -0.40
C PHE A 46 3.74 -1.30 0.67
N ALA A 47 3.34 -0.11 0.25
CA ALA A 47 3.12 1.05 1.10
C ALA A 47 1.82 1.77 0.71
N MET A 48 1.22 2.48 1.66
CA MET A 48 0.00 3.26 1.41
C MET A 48 0.23 4.73 1.75
N ALA A 49 -0.37 5.63 0.97
CA ALA A 49 -0.31 7.06 1.19
C ALA A 49 -1.73 7.67 1.26
N ARG A 50 -1.87 8.73 2.05
CA ARG A 50 -3.14 9.46 2.27
C ARG A 50 -4.25 8.57 2.85
N VAL A 51 -3.89 7.66 3.74
CA VAL A 51 -4.85 6.80 4.46
C VAL A 51 -5.63 7.66 5.46
N LYS A 52 -6.95 7.81 5.25
CA LYS A 52 -7.85 8.44 6.22
C LYS A 52 -8.00 7.57 7.46
N GLN A 53 -8.41 8.16 8.58
CA GLN A 53 -8.57 7.44 9.85
C GLN A 53 -9.54 6.26 9.74
N ASP A 54 -10.70 6.44 9.10
CA ASP A 54 -11.69 5.36 8.89
C ASP A 54 -11.10 4.17 8.12
N LEU A 55 -10.26 4.43 7.11
CA LEU A 55 -9.57 3.39 6.35
C LEU A 55 -8.48 2.71 7.21
N ARG A 56 -7.76 3.47 8.03
CA ARG A 56 -6.79 2.90 8.97
C ARG A 56 -7.48 1.95 9.96
N ASP A 57 -8.64 2.35 10.47
CA ASP A 57 -9.43 1.54 11.41
C ASP A 57 -9.97 0.28 10.71
N ALA A 58 -10.41 0.36 9.45
CA ALA A 58 -10.79 -0.79 8.65
C ALA A 58 -9.62 -1.76 8.39
N LEU A 59 -8.44 -1.24 8.05
CA LEU A 59 -7.21 -2.04 7.86
C LEU A 59 -6.77 -2.70 9.17
N ALA A 60 -6.89 -2.01 10.30
CA ALA A 60 -6.60 -2.55 11.62
C ALA A 60 -7.59 -3.68 11.98
N ALA A 61 -8.88 -3.47 11.75
CA ALA A 61 -9.92 -4.46 11.99
C ALA A 61 -9.74 -5.74 11.16
N ALA A 62 -9.19 -5.61 9.94
CA ALA A 62 -8.84 -6.74 9.09
C ALA A 62 -7.43 -7.32 9.33
N GLY A 63 -6.66 -6.78 10.28
CA GLY A 63 -5.27 -7.21 10.55
C GLY A 63 -4.29 -6.90 9.41
N LEU A 64 -4.70 -6.09 8.43
CA LEU A 64 -3.88 -5.64 7.31
C LEU A 64 -2.87 -4.58 7.74
N LEU A 65 -3.20 -3.78 8.75
CA LEU A 65 -2.31 -2.76 9.30
C LEU A 65 -0.97 -3.37 9.74
N ASP A 66 -1.03 -4.47 10.49
CA ASP A 66 0.15 -5.19 10.99
C ASP A 66 0.91 -5.89 9.86
N LYS A 67 0.20 -6.43 8.85
CA LYS A 67 0.80 -7.09 7.68
C LYS A 67 1.56 -6.11 6.78
N ILE A 68 1.03 -4.89 6.62
CA ILE A 68 1.68 -3.83 5.84
C ILE A 68 2.84 -3.23 6.64
N GLY A 69 2.64 -3.06 7.95
CA GLY A 69 3.55 -2.38 8.86
C GLY A 69 3.19 -0.90 8.96
N GLU A 70 3.07 -0.39 10.19
CA GLU A 70 2.69 1.00 10.46
C GLU A 70 3.68 2.01 9.84
N ASP A 71 4.96 1.63 9.75
CA ASP A 71 6.02 2.45 9.14
C ASP A 71 5.88 2.61 7.62
N ARG A 72 4.94 1.87 7.00
CA ARG A 72 4.66 1.91 5.54
C ARG A 72 3.33 2.59 5.21
N ILE A 73 2.73 3.26 6.18
CA ILE A 73 1.50 4.04 6.03
C ILE A 73 1.82 5.50 6.22
N PHE A 74 1.59 6.27 5.17
CA PHE A 74 2.02 7.67 5.10
C PHE A 74 0.83 8.60 4.94
N MET A 75 0.93 9.78 5.56
CA MET A 75 -0.08 10.83 5.41
C MET A 75 -0.10 11.45 4.01
N THR A 76 1.02 11.41 3.30
CA THR A 76 1.14 11.95 1.94
C THR A 76 2.04 11.09 1.06
N VAL A 77 1.85 11.16 -0.26
CA VAL A 77 2.71 10.48 -1.24
C VAL A 77 4.17 10.98 -1.16
N PRO A 78 4.45 12.29 -1.06
CA PRO A 78 5.83 12.77 -0.87
C PRO A 78 6.55 12.16 0.33
N THR A 79 5.86 12.00 1.47
CA THR A 79 6.45 11.37 2.67
C THR A 79 6.81 9.89 2.42
N ALA A 80 5.97 9.16 1.68
CA ALA A 80 6.25 7.78 1.29
C ALA A 80 7.49 7.68 0.38
N VAL A 81 7.63 8.62 -0.56
CA VAL A 81 8.79 8.70 -1.45
C VAL A 81 10.06 9.07 -0.68
N GLU A 82 9.98 10.01 0.26
CA GLU A 82 11.12 10.31 1.15
C GLU A 82 11.54 9.11 1.97
N ALA A 83 10.60 8.33 2.50
CA ALA A 83 10.91 7.11 3.24
C ALA A 83 11.62 6.07 2.36
N PHE A 84 11.19 5.92 1.10
CA PHE A 84 11.90 5.09 0.11
C PHE A 84 13.35 5.54 -0.10
N HIS A 85 13.60 6.85 -0.20
CA HIS A 85 14.95 7.39 -0.38
C HIS A 85 15.85 7.33 0.86
N ARG A 86 15.29 7.16 2.06
CA ARG A 86 16.03 7.13 3.34
C ARG A 86 16.33 5.72 3.85
N ARG A 87 15.87 4.69 3.15
CA ARG A 87 16.19 3.27 3.38
C ARG A 87 17.66 2.98 3.12
#